data_AF-A0A9D6DRL0-F1
#
_entry.id   AF-A0A9D6DRL0-F1
#
_cell.length_a   1.000
_cell.length_b   1.000
_cell.length_c   1.000
_cell.angle_alpha   90.00
_cell.angle_beta   90.00
_cell.angle_gamma   90.00
#
_symmetry.space_group_name_H-M   'P 1'
#
loop_
_entity.id
_entity.type
_entity.pdbx_description
1 polymer ?
#
loop_
_entity_poly.entity_id
_entity_poly.type
_entity_poly.pdbx_seq_one_letter_code
_entity_poly.pdbx_strand_id
1 'polypeptide(L)'
;MRLIILAFFLCLIATNANGQRRPAELRGSREQRIEQNTKAIGLGFEQITTDQELLKMVTNNLLVELKDAEYYFVDRGVTPLKKKRNGKKIITCPPKENKVFVLDFTAAYVELLARDFFLEFGKKLKVTSGARSLEEQLLMRTEGSCYYTSYAAEVKNYLEESLHVRGNTIDISRKVITIVRGRRKEISMSSREVKWMRDRLIADKLKGIEFETEPIEENICYHVVVFPKIN
;
A
#
# COMPACT_ATOMS: atom_id res chain seq x y z
N MET A 1 26.56 -4.26 49.64
CA MET A 1 26.35 -3.01 48.87
C MET A 1 25.58 -3.37 47.61
N ARG A 2 24.40 -2.78 47.39
CA ARG A 2 23.56 -3.00 46.21
C ARG A 2 24.14 -2.25 45.01
N LEU A 3 24.12 -2.85 43.81
CA LEU A 3 23.70 -2.15 42.59
C LEU A 3 23.19 -3.15 41.53
N ILE A 4 22.20 -2.70 40.78
CA ILE A 4 21.27 -3.43 39.92
C ILE A 4 21.43 -2.91 38.48
N ILE A 5 21.51 -3.85 37.51
CA ILE A 5 20.99 -3.87 36.11
C ILE A 5 21.25 -2.68 35.16
N LEU A 6 21.85 -2.96 33.99
CA LEU A 6 21.15 -2.94 32.69
C LEU A 6 21.94 -3.66 31.58
N ALA A 7 21.46 -4.86 31.21
CA ALA A 7 21.63 -5.43 29.88
C ALA A 7 20.42 -5.00 29.04
N PHE A 8 20.59 -4.79 27.72
CA PHE A 8 19.63 -5.27 26.69
C PHE A 8 20.17 -5.07 25.25
N PHE A 9 20.51 -6.20 24.61
CA PHE A 9 20.34 -6.62 23.20
C PHE A 9 20.58 -5.61 22.05
N LEU A 10 21.56 -5.76 21.15
CA LEU A 10 21.80 -6.85 20.17
C LEU A 10 20.51 -7.28 19.43
N CYS A 11 20.21 -6.62 18.31
CA CYS A 11 19.29 -7.16 17.30
C CYS A 11 20.02 -8.28 16.54
N LEU A 12 19.97 -9.48 17.14
CA LEU A 12 20.42 -10.74 16.60
C LEU A 12 19.35 -11.33 15.68
N ILE A 13 19.84 -11.92 14.59
CA ILE A 13 19.12 -12.80 13.65
C ILE A 13 18.26 -13.80 14.43
N ALA A 14 16.94 -13.70 14.30
CA ALA A 14 16.02 -14.61 14.96
C ALA A 14 15.83 -15.90 14.14
N THR A 15 16.63 -16.92 14.41
CA THR A 15 16.29 -18.33 14.10
C THR A 15 15.40 -18.90 15.21
N ASN A 16 14.45 -19.79 14.90
CA ASN A 16 13.66 -20.48 15.92
C ASN A 16 14.44 -21.67 16.53
N ALA A 17 13.93 -22.23 17.63
CA ALA A 17 14.52 -23.33 18.38
C ALA A 17 14.72 -24.64 17.59
N ASN A 18 14.23 -24.73 16.34
CA ASN A 18 14.35 -25.90 15.46
C ASN A 18 15.33 -25.69 14.28
N GLY A 19 16.12 -24.61 14.28
CA GLY A 19 17.15 -24.39 13.25
C GLY A 19 16.63 -24.04 11.85
N GLN A 20 15.34 -23.69 11.70
CA GLN A 20 14.82 -23.20 10.43
C GLN A 20 15.19 -21.72 10.23
N ARG A 21 15.80 -21.40 9.07
CA ARG A 21 15.95 -20.03 8.59
C ARG A 21 14.56 -19.40 8.48
N ARG A 22 14.24 -18.43 9.33
CA ARG A 22 13.10 -17.53 9.08
C ARG A 22 13.44 -16.68 7.84
N PRO A 23 12.54 -16.48 6.87
CA PRO A 23 12.74 -15.46 5.85
C PRO A 23 12.87 -14.10 6.54
N ALA A 24 13.99 -13.41 6.35
CA ALA A 24 14.15 -12.03 6.79
C ALA A 24 13.16 -11.12 6.04
N GLU A 25 12.65 -10.12 6.76
CA GLU A 25 11.30 -9.62 6.61
C GLU A 25 11.08 -8.67 5.42
N LEU A 26 9.89 -8.82 4.86
CA LEU A 26 9.13 -7.79 4.18
C LEU A 26 8.95 -6.60 5.17
N ARG A 27 9.86 -5.60 5.16
CA ARG A 27 9.83 -4.34 5.97
C ARG A 27 10.24 -3.14 5.11
N GLY A 28 9.54 -2.00 5.29
CA GLY A 28 9.86 -0.66 4.74
C GLY A 28 10.49 0.25 5.81
N SER A 29 11.79 0.50 5.76
CA SER A 29 12.49 1.41 6.68
C SER A 29 12.43 2.87 6.22
N ARG A 30 12.77 3.81 7.11
CA ARG A 30 12.91 5.22 6.73
C ARG A 30 13.91 5.38 5.58
N GLU A 31 15.01 4.64 5.63
CA GLU A 31 16.05 4.65 4.60
C GLU A 31 15.52 4.17 3.25
N GLN A 32 14.68 3.12 3.23
CA GLN A 32 14.07 2.63 2.00
C GLN A 32 13.08 3.64 1.40
N ARG A 33 12.27 4.31 2.22
CA ARG A 33 11.41 5.41 1.72
C ARG A 33 12.24 6.53 1.10
N ILE A 34 13.35 6.91 1.73
CA ILE A 34 14.26 7.94 1.21
C ILE A 34 14.85 7.50 -0.13
N GLU A 35 15.34 6.26 -0.23
CA GLU A 35 15.89 5.69 -1.46
C GLU A 35 14.84 5.68 -2.59
N GLN A 36 13.65 5.17 -2.30
CA GLN A 36 12.54 5.09 -3.26
C GLN A 36 12.07 6.47 -3.72
N ASN A 37 11.90 7.43 -2.81
CA ASN A 37 11.53 8.80 -3.17
C ASN A 37 12.62 9.46 -3.99
N THR A 38 13.90 9.28 -3.63
CA THR A 38 15.04 9.80 -4.39
C THR A 38 15.05 9.24 -5.81
N LYS A 39 14.82 7.94 -5.97
CA LYS A 39 14.73 7.29 -7.27
C LYS A 39 13.54 7.79 -8.08
N ALA A 40 12.36 7.92 -7.46
CA ALA A 40 11.17 8.43 -8.11
C ALA A 40 11.39 9.86 -8.66
N ILE A 41 11.99 10.74 -7.86
CA ILE A 41 12.37 12.09 -8.27
C ILE A 41 13.37 12.05 -9.44
N GLY A 42 14.39 11.19 -9.35
CA GLY A 42 15.37 11.01 -10.44
C GLY A 42 14.75 10.54 -11.77
N LEU A 43 13.57 9.93 -11.72
CA LEU A 43 12.78 9.52 -12.89
C LEU A 43 11.72 10.54 -13.32
N GLY A 44 11.67 11.71 -12.66
CA GLY A 44 10.71 12.78 -12.93
C GLY A 44 9.33 12.56 -12.32
N PHE A 45 9.19 11.60 -11.39
CA PHE A 45 7.95 11.43 -10.62
C PHE A 45 7.94 12.40 -9.44
N GLU A 46 7.55 13.64 -9.74
CA GLU A 46 7.39 14.68 -8.74
C GLU A 46 6.18 14.44 -7.83
N GLN A 47 6.18 15.11 -6.69
CA GLN A 47 5.09 15.08 -5.73
C GLN A 47 3.82 15.75 -6.29
N ILE A 48 2.72 15.02 -6.21
CA ILE A 48 1.36 15.49 -6.44
C ILE A 48 0.93 16.27 -5.21
N THR A 49 1.00 17.59 -5.28
CA THR A 49 0.79 18.46 -4.12
C THR A 49 -0.69 18.61 -3.81
N THR A 50 -1.52 18.79 -4.84
CA THR A 50 -2.95 19.13 -4.67
C THR A 50 -3.89 18.15 -5.36
N ASP A 51 -5.14 18.12 -4.93
CA ASP A 51 -6.18 17.35 -5.62
C ASP A 51 -6.42 17.84 -7.06
N GLN A 52 -6.26 19.14 -7.31
CA GLN A 52 -6.38 19.71 -8.65
C GLN A 52 -5.28 19.21 -9.58
N GLU A 53 -4.06 19.08 -9.07
CA GLU A 53 -2.93 18.50 -9.80
C GLU A 53 -3.18 17.03 -10.12
N LEU A 54 -3.65 16.24 -9.14
CA LEU A 54 -4.06 14.85 -9.37
C LEU A 54 -5.09 14.74 -10.50
N LEU A 55 -6.12 15.58 -10.48
CA LEU A 55 -7.15 15.64 -11.54
C LEU A 55 -6.58 16.05 -12.91
N LYS A 56 -5.63 17.00 -12.96
CA LYS A 56 -4.94 17.38 -14.20
C LYS A 56 -4.12 16.21 -14.75
N MET A 57 -3.41 15.48 -13.90
CA MET A 57 -2.65 14.30 -14.31
C MET A 57 -3.55 13.22 -14.92
N VAL A 58 -4.74 12.99 -14.33
CA VAL A 58 -5.74 12.08 -14.92
C VAL A 58 -6.25 12.61 -16.26
N THR A 59 -6.58 13.90 -16.34
CA THR A 59 -7.10 14.54 -17.57
C THR A 59 -6.06 14.52 -18.71
N ASN A 60 -4.78 14.65 -18.37
CA ASN A 60 -3.66 14.62 -19.29
C ASN A 60 -3.15 13.21 -19.61
N ASN A 61 -3.85 12.16 -19.15
CA ASN A 61 -3.47 10.75 -19.31
C ASN A 61 -2.09 10.38 -18.72
N LEU A 62 -1.60 11.15 -17.75
CA LEU A 62 -0.40 10.78 -16.99
C LEU A 62 -0.74 9.70 -15.95
N LEU A 63 -1.93 9.79 -15.36
CA LEU A 63 -2.48 8.75 -14.49
C LEU A 63 -3.69 8.11 -15.16
N VAL A 64 -3.81 6.80 -15.00
CA VAL A 64 -4.94 6.01 -15.47
C VAL A 64 -5.78 5.55 -14.28
N GLU A 65 -7.09 5.49 -14.47
CA GLU A 65 -8.01 4.90 -13.49
C GLU A 65 -7.92 3.38 -13.53
N LEU A 66 -7.64 2.75 -12.38
CA LEU A 66 -7.86 1.32 -12.20
C LEU A 66 -9.36 1.09 -12.01
N LYS A 67 -9.99 0.50 -13.03
CA LYS A 67 -11.37 0.03 -12.96
C LYS A 67 -11.41 -1.40 -12.48
N ASP A 68 -12.56 -1.82 -11.96
CA ASP A 68 -12.81 -3.23 -11.68
C ASP A 68 -12.57 -4.09 -12.92
N ALA A 69 -11.84 -5.20 -12.72
CA ALA A 69 -11.42 -6.07 -13.80
C ALA A 69 -11.77 -7.54 -13.54
N GLU A 70 -11.38 -8.40 -14.47
CA GLU A 70 -11.58 -9.83 -14.33
C GLU A 70 -10.83 -10.39 -13.11
N TYR A 71 -9.61 -9.93 -12.84
CA TYR A 71 -8.71 -10.54 -11.86
C TYR A 71 -8.49 -9.73 -10.58
N TYR A 72 -8.96 -8.49 -10.53
CA TYR A 72 -8.91 -7.67 -9.33
C TYR A 72 -10.16 -6.80 -9.18
N PHE A 73 -10.35 -6.25 -7.99
CA PHE A 73 -11.44 -5.35 -7.64
C PHE A 73 -10.91 -4.14 -6.88
N VAL A 74 -11.47 -2.97 -7.14
CA VAL A 74 -11.05 -1.69 -6.54
C VAL A 74 -12.04 -1.26 -5.45
N ASP A 75 -11.53 -1.15 -4.22
CA ASP A 75 -12.29 -0.57 -3.11
C ASP A 75 -11.35 0.05 -2.10
N ARG A 76 -11.37 1.38 -2.06
CA ARG A 76 -10.55 2.22 -1.19
C ARG A 76 -10.90 2.10 0.29
N GLY A 77 -11.98 1.39 0.64
CA GLY A 77 -12.40 1.22 2.01
C GLY A 77 -12.82 2.53 2.69
N VAL A 78 -13.09 3.59 1.90
CA VAL A 78 -13.56 4.89 2.40
C VAL A 78 -15.00 4.72 2.86
N THR A 79 -15.16 4.16 4.06
CA THR A 79 -16.46 4.16 4.73
C THR A 79 -16.62 5.55 5.34
N PRO A 80 -17.59 6.38 4.89
CA PRO A 80 -17.84 7.63 5.57
C PRO A 80 -18.11 7.34 7.05
N LEU A 81 -17.26 7.88 7.93
CA LEU A 81 -17.38 7.70 9.38
C LEU A 81 -18.69 8.32 9.86
N LYS A 82 -19.79 7.55 9.84
CA LYS A 82 -21.04 7.92 10.52
C LYS A 82 -20.88 7.69 12.03
N LYS A 83 -19.98 8.42 12.70
CA LYS A 83 -19.96 8.46 14.17
C LYS A 83 -20.92 9.54 14.66
N LYS A 84 -22.13 9.13 15.08
CA LYS A 84 -22.91 9.92 16.03
C LYS A 84 -22.31 9.71 17.42
N ARG A 85 -21.77 10.76 18.03
CA ARG A 85 -21.45 10.79 19.47
C ARG A 85 -22.02 12.08 20.05
N ASN A 86 -23.01 11.97 20.93
CA ASN A 86 -23.55 13.05 21.76
C ASN A 86 -23.85 14.38 21.05
N GLY A 87 -24.65 14.37 19.97
CA GLY A 87 -25.23 15.61 19.40
C GLY A 87 -24.26 16.57 18.69
N LYS A 88 -22.94 16.31 18.66
CA LYS A 88 -21.97 17.09 17.89
C LYS A 88 -21.66 16.41 16.56
N LYS A 89 -21.95 17.08 15.45
CA LYS A 89 -21.47 16.73 14.10
C LYS A 89 -19.94 16.78 14.11
N ILE A 90 -19.29 15.72 13.68
CA ILE A 90 -17.84 15.68 13.43
C ILE A 90 -17.65 15.74 11.90
N ILE A 91 -16.92 16.76 11.45
CA ILE A 91 -16.36 17.10 10.12
C ILE A 91 -16.75 16.09 9.01
N THR A 92 -17.70 16.34 8.09
CA THR A 92 -17.81 17.32 6.97
C THR A 92 -16.63 17.37 6.01
N CYS A 93 -16.09 16.22 5.60
CA CYS A 93 -15.49 16.11 4.27
C CYS A 93 -16.38 15.20 3.40
N PRO A 94 -16.73 15.60 2.16
CA PRO A 94 -17.39 14.70 1.23
C PRO A 94 -16.48 13.48 1.01
N PRO A 95 -17.03 12.25 1.02
CA PRO A 95 -16.22 11.07 0.76
C PRO A 95 -15.59 11.18 -0.63
N LYS A 96 -14.29 10.94 -0.71
CA LYS A 96 -13.59 10.77 -2.00
C LYS A 96 -14.27 9.65 -2.75
N GLU A 97 -14.36 9.82 -4.07
CA GLU A 97 -14.88 8.77 -4.93
C GLU A 97 -14.06 7.48 -4.77
N ASN A 98 -14.73 6.34 -4.92
CA ASN A 98 -14.06 5.04 -4.89
C ASN A 98 -13.30 4.80 -6.20
N LYS A 99 -12.28 5.63 -6.45
CA LYS A 99 -11.43 5.60 -7.64
C LYS A 99 -9.97 5.55 -7.23
N VAL A 100 -9.24 4.64 -7.86
CA VAL A 100 -7.81 4.48 -7.70
C VAL A 100 -7.15 4.89 -9.01
N PHE A 101 -6.22 5.83 -8.93
CA PHE A 101 -5.44 6.28 -10.07
C PHE A 101 -4.00 5.81 -9.89
N VAL A 102 -3.31 5.46 -10.97
CA VAL A 102 -1.90 5.04 -10.95
C VAL A 102 -1.23 5.42 -12.27
N LEU A 103 0.10 5.37 -12.32
CA LEU A 103 0.83 5.43 -13.59
C LEU A 103 0.53 4.18 -14.44
N ASP A 104 0.63 4.32 -15.76
CA ASP A 104 0.32 3.28 -16.74
C ASP A 104 1.09 1.96 -16.51
N PHE A 105 2.39 2.04 -16.22
CA PHE A 105 3.23 0.89 -15.93
C PHE A 105 2.85 0.22 -14.60
N THR A 106 2.38 1.00 -13.62
CA THR A 106 1.85 0.45 -12.36
C THR A 106 0.54 -0.29 -12.62
N ALA A 107 -0.33 0.23 -13.48
CA ALA A 107 -1.55 -0.47 -13.89
C ALA A 107 -1.24 -1.79 -14.62
N ALA A 108 -0.30 -1.77 -15.56
CA ALA A 108 0.14 -2.98 -16.27
C ALA A 108 0.71 -4.03 -15.32
N TYR A 109 1.45 -3.60 -14.31
CA TYR A 109 1.96 -4.51 -13.27
C TYR A 109 0.84 -5.12 -12.41
N VAL A 110 -0.13 -4.32 -11.97
CA VAL A 110 -1.27 -4.80 -11.19
C VAL A 110 -2.07 -5.84 -11.98
N GLU A 111 -2.32 -5.59 -13.26
CA GLU A 111 -3.01 -6.54 -14.15
C GLU A 111 -2.26 -7.89 -14.22
N LEU A 112 -0.94 -7.85 -14.44
CA LEU A 112 -0.09 -9.05 -14.49
C LEU A 112 -0.14 -9.82 -13.16
N LEU A 113 0.07 -9.14 -12.03
CA LEU A 113 0.08 -9.76 -10.71
C LEU A 113 -1.28 -10.35 -10.36
N ALA A 114 -2.37 -9.64 -10.66
CA ALA A 114 -3.72 -10.07 -10.41
C ALA A 114 -4.10 -11.29 -11.25
N ARG A 115 -3.78 -11.28 -12.55
CA ARG A 115 -4.02 -12.41 -13.45
C ARG A 115 -3.31 -13.66 -12.94
N ASP A 116 -2.03 -13.54 -12.61
CA ASP A 116 -1.24 -14.70 -12.18
C ASP A 116 -1.73 -15.24 -10.82
N PHE A 117 -2.13 -14.36 -9.90
CA PHE A 117 -2.77 -14.77 -8.64
C PHE A 117 -4.11 -15.46 -8.89
N PHE A 118 -4.92 -14.96 -9.83
CA PHE A 118 -6.19 -15.56 -10.20
C PHE A 118 -6.01 -16.93 -10.85
N LEU A 119 -5.01 -17.11 -11.72
CA LEU A 119 -4.69 -18.40 -12.32
C LEU A 119 -4.26 -19.44 -11.27
N GLU A 120 -3.52 -19.03 -10.24
CA GLU A 120 -3.08 -19.92 -9.16
C GLU A 120 -4.21 -20.27 -8.17
N PHE A 121 -5.07 -19.31 -7.82
CA PHE A 121 -6.00 -19.46 -6.68
C PHE A 121 -7.49 -19.33 -7.03
N GLY A 122 -7.85 -18.89 -8.24
CA GLY A 122 -9.24 -18.64 -8.66
C GLY A 122 -9.92 -17.50 -7.87
N LYS A 123 -9.13 -16.56 -7.35
CA LYS A 123 -9.61 -15.46 -6.49
C LYS A 123 -9.11 -14.12 -7.02
N LYS A 124 -9.93 -13.09 -6.89
CA LYS A 124 -9.53 -11.74 -7.31
C LYS A 124 -8.80 -11.00 -6.20
N LEU A 125 -7.77 -10.25 -6.55
CA LEU A 125 -7.12 -9.34 -5.62
C LEU A 125 -8.02 -8.15 -5.30
N LYS A 126 -7.87 -7.55 -4.12
CA LYS A 126 -8.52 -6.28 -3.75
C LYS A 126 -7.47 -5.19 -3.73
N VAL A 127 -7.66 -4.15 -4.54
CA VAL A 127 -6.81 -2.96 -4.61
C VAL A 127 -7.46 -1.86 -3.78
N THR A 128 -6.71 -1.26 -2.85
CA THR A 128 -7.23 -0.35 -1.82
C THR A 128 -6.72 1.08 -1.92
N SER A 129 -5.61 1.35 -2.59
CA SER A 129 -5.13 2.72 -2.76
C SER A 129 -4.14 2.80 -3.92
N GLY A 130 -3.95 4.01 -4.46
CA GLY A 130 -2.98 4.33 -5.52
C GLY A 130 -2.46 5.75 -5.34
N ALA A 131 -2.34 6.50 -6.43
CA ALA A 131 -1.98 7.91 -6.41
C ALA A 131 -2.92 8.74 -5.51
N ARG A 132 -2.34 9.64 -4.72
CA ARG A 132 -3.05 10.63 -3.90
C ARG A 132 -2.32 11.96 -3.89
N SER A 133 -2.99 13.02 -3.47
CA SER A 133 -2.36 14.32 -3.24
C SER A 133 -1.69 14.39 -1.87
N LEU A 134 -0.74 15.31 -1.70
CA LEU A 134 -0.18 15.66 -0.41
C LEU A 134 -1.25 16.21 0.55
N GLU A 135 -2.20 16.98 0.03
CA GLU A 135 -3.39 17.45 0.76
C GLU A 135 -4.16 16.28 1.37
N GLU A 136 -4.43 15.22 0.60
CA GLU A 136 -5.08 14.02 1.11
C GLU A 136 -4.21 13.32 2.17
N GLN A 137 -2.90 13.24 1.96
CA GLN A 137 -1.99 12.65 2.93
C GLN A 137 -1.96 13.39 4.28
N LEU A 138 -2.00 14.73 4.25
CA LEU A 138 -2.10 15.57 5.45
C LEU A 138 -3.43 15.35 6.18
N LEU A 139 -4.53 15.22 5.44
CA LEU A 139 -5.84 14.88 6.02
C LEU A 139 -5.82 13.49 6.67
N MET A 140 -5.07 12.53 6.14
CA MET A 140 -4.93 11.20 6.76
C MET A 140 -4.14 11.22 8.07
N ARG A 141 -3.30 12.24 8.31
CA ARG A 141 -2.57 12.44 9.58
C ARG A 141 -3.28 13.36 10.58
N THR A 142 -4.29 14.08 10.15
CA THR A 142 -4.98 15.06 11.00
C THR A 142 -6.03 14.38 11.86
N GLU A 143 -5.80 14.28 13.17
CA GLU A 143 -6.79 13.74 14.11
C GLU A 143 -8.13 14.48 13.98
N GLY A 144 -9.23 13.72 13.90
CA GLY A 144 -10.57 14.27 13.68
C GLY A 144 -10.96 14.45 12.21
N SER A 145 -10.03 14.26 11.27
CA SER A 145 -10.33 14.13 9.84
C SER A 145 -11.14 12.86 9.53
N CYS A 146 -12.00 12.91 8.52
CA CYS A 146 -12.74 11.73 8.07
C CYS A 146 -11.85 10.67 7.37
N TYR A 147 -10.61 11.04 7.03
CA TYR A 147 -9.59 10.17 6.44
C TYR A 147 -8.51 9.74 7.44
N TYR A 148 -8.64 10.13 8.72
CA TYR A 148 -7.59 9.92 9.70
C TYR A 148 -7.22 8.44 9.84
N THR A 149 -5.92 8.16 9.72
CA THR A 149 -5.31 6.89 10.06
C THR A 149 -4.00 7.12 10.81
N SER A 150 -3.86 6.46 11.95
CA SER A 150 -2.68 6.55 12.81
C SER A 150 -1.40 6.01 12.15
N TYR A 151 -1.53 5.20 11.10
CA TYR A 151 -0.43 4.61 10.34
C TYR A 151 -0.11 5.34 9.02
N ALA A 152 -0.78 6.46 8.70
CA ALA A 152 -0.32 7.27 7.56
C ALA A 152 1.13 7.73 7.77
N ALA A 153 1.91 7.77 6.68
CA ALA A 153 3.26 8.34 6.70
C ALA A 153 3.25 9.83 7.08
N GLU A 154 4.29 10.28 7.79
CA GLU A 154 4.44 11.71 8.10
C GLU A 154 4.78 12.51 6.83
N VAL A 155 4.38 13.79 6.83
CA VAL A 155 4.59 14.74 5.71
C VAL A 155 5.74 15.73 6.01
N LYS A 156 6.56 15.44 7.02
CA LYS A 156 7.52 16.43 7.54
C LYS A 156 8.69 16.70 6.58
N ASN A 157 9.11 15.70 5.80
CA ASN A 157 10.27 15.78 4.91
C ASN A 157 9.93 15.21 3.54
N TYR A 158 10.20 15.98 2.47
CA TYR A 158 9.90 15.64 1.07
C TYR A 158 10.32 14.22 0.63
N LEU A 159 11.46 13.74 1.13
CA LEU A 159 12.03 12.42 0.82
C LEU A 159 11.48 11.28 1.69
N GLU A 160 10.76 11.57 2.77
CA GLU A 160 10.27 10.56 3.72
C GLU A 160 8.76 10.33 3.63
N GLU A 161 8.08 11.13 2.82
CA GLU A 161 6.65 11.04 2.63
C GLU A 161 6.23 9.75 1.93
N SER A 162 4.93 9.48 1.94
CA SER A 162 4.38 8.32 1.25
C SER A 162 4.56 8.43 -0.27
N LEU A 163 5.06 7.38 -0.89
CA LEU A 163 5.20 7.27 -2.35
C LEU A 163 3.87 7.30 -3.11
N HIS A 164 2.73 7.09 -2.45
CA HIS A 164 1.42 7.34 -3.08
C HIS A 164 1.27 8.78 -3.59
N VAL A 165 2.00 9.75 -3.02
CA VAL A 165 2.00 11.13 -3.52
C VAL A 165 2.78 11.32 -4.82
N ARG A 166 3.31 10.26 -5.42
CA ARG A 166 4.04 10.28 -6.71
C ARG A 166 3.39 9.39 -7.77
N GLY A 167 2.31 8.70 -7.41
CA GLY A 167 1.47 7.91 -8.33
C GLY A 167 2.04 6.57 -8.81
N ASN A 168 3.28 6.23 -8.45
CA ASN A 168 3.94 4.97 -8.80
C ASN A 168 3.70 3.82 -7.81
N THR A 169 2.83 4.04 -6.81
CA THR A 169 2.59 3.12 -5.70
C THR A 169 1.15 2.65 -5.64
N ILE A 170 0.96 1.38 -5.26
CA ILE A 170 -0.35 0.74 -5.11
C ILE A 170 -0.43 -0.10 -3.83
N ASP A 171 -1.55 0.01 -3.09
CA ASP A 171 -1.85 -0.92 -2.00
C ASP A 171 -2.77 -2.04 -2.46
N ILE A 172 -2.36 -3.28 -2.19
CA ILE A 172 -3.14 -4.50 -2.45
C ILE A 172 -3.51 -5.12 -1.11
N SER A 173 -4.81 -5.22 -0.80
CA SER A 173 -5.27 -5.82 0.44
C SER A 173 -4.87 -7.30 0.55
N ARG A 174 -4.60 -7.75 1.77
CA ARG A 174 -4.51 -9.17 2.15
C ARG A 174 -5.88 -9.84 2.24
N LYS A 175 -6.92 -9.15 1.81
CA LYS A 175 -8.23 -9.71 1.53
C LYS A 175 -8.40 -9.91 0.04
N VAL A 176 -9.05 -11.01 -0.31
CA VAL A 176 -9.34 -11.42 -1.67
C VAL A 176 -10.83 -11.62 -1.84
N ILE A 177 -11.27 -11.51 -3.08
CA ILE A 177 -12.65 -11.70 -3.47
C ILE A 177 -12.81 -13.06 -4.11
N THR A 178 -13.78 -13.83 -3.61
CA THR A 178 -14.16 -15.11 -4.19
C THR A 178 -15.69 -15.18 -4.36
N ILE A 179 -16.16 -16.08 -5.21
CA ILE A 179 -17.58 -16.35 -5.40
C ILE A 179 -17.96 -17.59 -4.60
N VAL A 180 -18.86 -17.43 -3.62
CA VAL A 180 -19.40 -18.54 -2.83
C VAL A 180 -20.91 -18.57 -3.07
N ARG A 181 -21.41 -19.68 -3.63
CA ARG A 181 -22.85 -19.87 -3.94
C ARG A 181 -23.44 -18.71 -4.77
N GLY A 182 -22.72 -18.29 -5.81
CA GLY A 182 -23.12 -17.19 -6.69
C GLY A 182 -23.04 -15.79 -6.07
N ARG A 183 -22.55 -15.66 -4.82
CA ARG A 183 -22.38 -14.38 -4.14
C ARG A 183 -20.92 -14.05 -3.94
N ARG A 184 -20.58 -12.79 -4.17
CA ARG A 184 -19.27 -12.26 -3.88
C ARG A 184 -19.02 -12.25 -2.37
N LYS A 185 -17.86 -12.76 -1.95
CA LYS A 185 -17.41 -12.75 -0.56
C LYS A 185 -15.98 -12.24 -0.46
N GLU A 186 -15.77 -11.29 0.43
CA GLU A 186 -14.44 -10.85 0.85
C GLU A 186 -13.94 -11.76 1.97
N ILE A 187 -12.76 -12.35 1.78
CA ILE A 187 -12.11 -13.23 2.75
C ILE A 187 -10.62 -12.90 2.87
N SER A 188 -10.00 -13.19 4.01
CA SER A 188 -8.55 -13.07 4.16
C SER A 188 -7.82 -14.10 3.31
N MET A 189 -6.63 -13.74 2.81
CA MET A 189 -5.70 -14.68 2.20
C MET A 189 -5.28 -15.75 3.22
N SER A 190 -5.27 -17.00 2.78
CA SER A 190 -4.67 -18.14 3.48
C SER A 190 -3.15 -18.01 3.56
N SER A 191 -2.52 -18.78 4.46
CA SER A 191 -1.05 -18.81 4.60
C SER A 191 -0.34 -19.19 3.29
N ARG A 192 -0.92 -20.07 2.48
CA ARG A 192 -0.39 -20.44 1.16
C ARG A 192 -0.41 -19.26 0.19
N GLU A 193 -1.52 -18.52 0.13
CA GLU A 193 -1.67 -17.34 -0.73
C GLU A 193 -0.73 -16.20 -0.31
N VAL A 194 -0.60 -15.97 1.00
CA VAL A 194 0.33 -14.98 1.55
C VAL A 194 1.77 -15.34 1.19
N LYS A 195 2.15 -16.61 1.32
CA LYS A 195 3.48 -17.10 0.95
C LYS A 195 3.73 -16.92 -0.55
N TRP A 196 2.79 -17.34 -1.39
CA TRP A 196 2.90 -17.18 -2.84
C TRP A 196 3.06 -15.71 -3.23
N MET A 197 2.24 -14.81 -2.67
CA MET A 197 2.32 -13.38 -2.95
C MET A 197 3.69 -12.82 -2.57
N ARG A 198 4.20 -13.19 -1.39
CA ARG A 198 5.55 -12.79 -0.97
C ARG A 198 6.62 -13.29 -1.93
N ASP A 199 6.64 -14.59 -2.23
CA ASP A 199 7.66 -15.20 -3.08
C ASP A 199 7.63 -14.58 -4.49
N ARG A 200 6.43 -14.29 -4.99
CA ARG A 200 6.21 -13.60 -6.26
C ARG A 200 6.74 -12.16 -6.24
N LEU A 201 6.39 -11.36 -5.24
CA LEU A 201 6.87 -9.97 -5.11
C LEU A 201 8.40 -9.92 -4.97
N ILE A 202 9.01 -10.88 -4.27
CA ILE A 202 10.48 -11.01 -4.18
C ILE A 202 11.09 -11.31 -5.56
N ALA A 203 10.51 -12.25 -6.30
CA ALA A 203 10.98 -12.58 -7.65
C ALA A 203 10.89 -11.39 -8.62
N ASP A 204 9.85 -10.56 -8.49
CA ASP A 204 9.70 -9.36 -9.31
C ASP A 204 10.58 -8.19 -8.85
N LYS A 205 10.97 -8.15 -7.56
CA LYS A 205 11.99 -7.20 -7.10
C LYS A 205 13.34 -7.40 -7.74
N LEU A 206 13.73 -8.65 -7.97
CA LEU A 206 14.95 -8.96 -8.72
C LEU A 206 14.90 -8.48 -10.19
N LYS A 207 13.71 -8.10 -10.69
CA LYS A 207 13.51 -7.55 -12.04
C LYS A 207 13.35 -6.02 -12.05
N GLY A 208 13.53 -5.35 -10.91
CA GLY A 208 13.52 -3.89 -10.79
C GLY A 208 12.28 -3.28 -10.11
N ILE A 209 11.36 -4.09 -9.60
CA ILE A 209 10.19 -3.61 -8.86
C ILE A 209 10.54 -3.42 -7.39
N GLU A 210 10.20 -2.29 -6.80
CA GLU A 210 10.47 -2.07 -5.38
C GLU A 210 9.19 -2.30 -4.57
N PHE A 211 9.33 -2.66 -3.32
CA PHE A 211 8.18 -2.90 -2.47
C PHE A 211 8.48 -2.42 -1.08
N GLU A 212 7.42 -1.96 -0.42
CA GLU A 212 7.34 -1.96 1.01
C GLU A 212 6.25 -2.93 1.44
N THR A 213 6.44 -3.46 2.61
CA THR A 213 5.51 -4.37 3.24
C THR A 213 5.82 -4.18 4.70
N GLU A 214 4.86 -3.79 5.52
CA GLU A 214 5.09 -3.77 6.96
C GLU A 214 5.13 -5.21 7.49
N PRO A 215 5.61 -5.43 8.72
CA PRO A 215 5.68 -6.77 9.31
C PRO A 215 4.36 -7.53 9.11
N ILE A 216 4.49 -8.78 8.69
CA ILE A 216 3.41 -9.69 8.28
C ILE A 216 2.33 -9.88 9.37
N GLU A 217 2.64 -9.51 10.60
CA GLU A 217 1.82 -9.71 11.79
C GLU A 217 0.82 -8.58 12.04
N GLU A 218 1.02 -7.37 11.47
CA GLU A 218 0.21 -6.19 11.84
C GLU A 218 -0.59 -5.56 10.70
N ASN A 219 -0.30 -5.88 9.43
CA ASN A 219 -0.82 -5.07 8.33
C ASN A 219 -1.81 -5.75 7.36
N ILE A 220 -2.75 -4.93 6.87
CA ILE A 220 -3.93 -5.33 6.07
C ILE A 220 -3.68 -5.36 4.56
N CYS A 221 -2.51 -4.90 4.09
CA CYS A 221 -2.18 -4.74 2.67
C CYS A 221 -0.68 -4.93 2.37
N TYR A 222 -0.37 -5.03 1.07
CA TYR A 222 0.96 -4.99 0.47
C TYR A 222 1.14 -3.63 -0.20
N HIS A 223 2.24 -2.92 0.09
CA HIS A 223 2.52 -1.58 -0.42
C HIS A 223 3.55 -1.65 -1.55
N VAL A 224 3.09 -1.74 -2.80
CA VAL A 224 3.98 -2.02 -3.92
C VAL A 224 4.38 -0.72 -4.62
N VAL A 225 5.69 -0.49 -4.78
CA VAL A 225 6.27 0.68 -5.45
C VAL A 225 6.83 0.25 -6.80
N VAL A 226 6.11 0.56 -7.86
CA VAL A 226 6.54 0.14 -9.20
C VAL A 226 7.46 1.20 -9.78
N PHE A 227 8.56 0.77 -10.38
CA PHE A 227 9.43 1.62 -11.19
C PHE A 227 9.44 1.10 -12.63
N PRO A 228 9.48 1.98 -13.64
CA PRO A 228 9.65 1.55 -15.01
C PRO A 228 11.02 0.89 -15.17
N LYS A 229 11.09 -0.09 -16.06
CA LYS A 229 12.38 -0.67 -16.46
C LYS A 229 13.11 0.35 -17.34
N ILE A 230 14.20 0.91 -16.84
CA ILE A 230 15.11 1.73 -17.65
C ILE A 230 15.93 0.73 -18.49
N ASN A 231 15.73 0.76 -19.82
CA ASN A 231 16.56 -0.01 -20.75
C ASN A 231 17.83 0.77 -21.09
#